data_AF-A0A754MNY5-F1
#
_entry.id   AF-A0A754MNY5-F1
#
_cell.length_a   1.000
_cell.length_b   1.000
_cell.length_c   1.000
_cell.angle_alpha   90.00
_cell.angle_beta   90.00
_cell.angle_gamma   90.00
#
_symmetry.space_group_name_H-M   'P 1'
#
loop_
_entity.id
_entity.type
_entity.pdbx_description
1 polymer ?
#
loop_
_entity_poly.entity_id
_entity_poly.type
_entity_poly.pdbx_seq_one_letter_code
_entity_poly.pdbx_strand_id
1 'polypeptide(L)'
;TSPDNPSARPSLMAWMPASMAKSSEEAYSNYINLIDNAVAVAAKSMNLDLTKIVESTAPKIDGNPLIMWAVTAPQFGCDGSNCVIAYNVTMPNPWKTPAFVGSGNIDSFNLAANSTTKYSRLIFSQVSDVKSFPMDDFYKSTSRALPEWAVIYFPPNSVFQDGKALPYPVIYEKGQQLLFRKAQ
;
A
#
# COMPACT_ATOMS: atom_id res chain seq x y z
N THR A 1 -5.68 11.40 -15.82
CA THR A 1 -6.08 12.60 -15.06
C THR A 1 -5.71 12.39 -13.60
N SER A 2 -5.13 13.39 -12.94
CA SER A 2 -4.94 13.32 -11.48
C SER A 2 -6.32 13.31 -10.82
N PRO A 3 -6.52 12.56 -9.73
CA PRO A 3 -7.78 12.60 -8.98
C PRO A 3 -8.00 14.01 -8.42
N ASP A 4 -9.25 14.48 -8.46
CA ASP A 4 -9.61 15.85 -8.03
C ASP A 4 -9.37 16.08 -6.52
N ASN A 5 -9.27 15.00 -5.73
CA ASN A 5 -9.06 15.03 -4.29
C ASN A 5 -8.16 13.86 -3.83
N PRO A 6 -7.22 14.04 -2.88
CA PRO A 6 -6.53 12.96 -2.18
C PRO A 6 -7.38 11.75 -1.78
N SER A 7 -8.63 11.95 -1.37
CA SER A 7 -9.51 10.86 -0.95
C SER A 7 -10.02 10.00 -2.12
N ALA A 8 -9.82 10.39 -3.37
CA ALA A 8 -10.29 9.67 -4.55
C ALA A 8 -9.25 8.66 -5.09
N ARG A 9 -8.18 8.36 -4.34
CA ARG A 9 -7.09 7.50 -4.78
C ARG A 9 -6.52 6.62 -3.67
N PRO A 10 -5.96 5.44 -4.02
CA PRO A 10 -5.23 4.63 -3.06
C PRO A 10 -4.07 5.41 -2.45
N SER A 11 -3.85 5.21 -1.14
CA SER A 11 -2.76 5.85 -0.41
C SER A 11 -2.17 4.89 0.60
N LEU A 12 -0.84 4.84 0.66
CA LEU A 12 -0.11 4.30 1.80
C LEU A 12 0.27 5.49 2.70
N MET A 13 -0.24 5.49 3.92
CA MET A 13 0.07 6.51 4.92
C MET A 13 0.77 5.86 6.09
N ALA A 14 1.77 6.55 6.64
CA ALA A 14 2.52 6.01 7.76
C ALA A 14 3.26 7.08 8.54
N TRP A 15 3.63 6.77 9.78
CA TRP A 15 4.32 7.66 10.72
C TRP A 15 5.44 6.90 11.46
N MET A 16 6.52 6.58 10.75
CA MET A 16 7.70 5.92 11.30
C MET A 16 8.27 6.75 12.46
N PRO A 17 8.39 6.22 13.68
CA PRO A 17 9.00 6.93 14.80
C PRO A 17 10.39 7.47 14.45
N ALA A 18 10.69 8.71 14.85
CA ALA A 18 11.98 9.34 14.58
C ALA A 18 13.17 8.59 15.21
N SER A 19 12.95 7.71 16.18
CA SER A 19 13.97 6.81 16.73
C SER A 19 14.41 5.70 15.76
N MET A 20 13.69 5.48 14.66
CA MET A 20 13.95 4.41 13.69
C MET A 20 14.74 4.87 12.45
N ALA A 21 15.03 6.17 12.31
CA ALA A 21 15.82 6.72 11.23
C ALA A 21 16.46 8.05 11.64
N LYS A 22 17.66 8.34 11.15
CA LYS A 22 18.39 9.59 11.44
C LYS A 22 18.09 10.71 10.43
N SER A 23 17.48 10.38 9.30
CA SER A 23 17.11 11.32 8.24
C SER A 23 15.92 10.82 7.41
N SER A 24 15.37 11.71 6.57
CA SER A 24 14.32 11.36 5.60
C SER A 24 14.77 10.30 4.59
N GLU A 25 16.03 10.33 4.17
CA GLU A 25 16.60 9.34 3.25
C GLU A 25 16.73 7.96 3.90
N GLU A 26 17.18 7.90 5.15
CA GLU A 26 17.20 6.64 5.89
C GLU A 26 15.78 6.12 6.14
N ALA A 27 14.84 7.01 6.49
CA ALA A 27 13.43 6.65 6.63
C ALA A 27 12.86 6.11 5.31
N TYR A 28 13.17 6.73 4.17
CA TYR A 28 12.75 6.28 2.84
C TYR A 28 13.22 4.85 2.56
N SER A 29 14.51 4.56 2.78
CA SER A 29 15.05 3.20 2.63
C SER A 29 14.39 2.21 3.57
N ASN A 30 14.15 2.60 4.82
CA ASN A 30 13.47 1.76 5.81
C ASN A 30 12.01 1.48 5.42
N TYR A 31 11.29 2.45 4.84
CA TYR A 31 9.95 2.25 4.32
C TYR A 31 9.90 1.24 3.19
N ILE A 32 10.83 1.32 2.22
CA ILE A 32 10.92 0.34 1.14
C ILE A 32 11.11 -1.06 1.71
N ASN A 33 12.04 -1.23 2.65
CA ASN A 33 12.31 -2.52 3.29
C ASN A 33 11.08 -3.07 4.03
N LEU A 34 10.34 -2.21 4.74
CA LEU A 34 9.12 -2.60 5.44
C LEU A 34 8.02 -3.05 4.47
N ILE A 35 7.83 -2.33 3.35
CA ILE A 35 6.82 -2.67 2.35
C ILE A 35 7.21 -3.96 1.62
N ASP A 36 8.47 -4.11 1.21
CA ASP A 36 8.98 -5.33 0.57
C ASP A 36 8.77 -6.55 1.48
N ASN A 37 9.13 -6.43 2.77
CA ASN A 37 8.92 -7.50 3.73
C ASN A 37 7.43 -7.81 3.94
N ALA A 38 6.58 -6.78 4.05
CA ALA A 38 5.15 -6.98 4.24
C ALA A 38 4.49 -7.69 3.04
N VAL A 39 4.87 -7.30 1.81
CA VAL A 39 4.41 -7.94 0.58
C VAL A 39 4.89 -9.39 0.50
N ALA A 40 6.17 -9.66 0.81
CA ALA A 40 6.72 -11.01 0.81
C ALA A 40 6.05 -11.92 1.84
N VAL A 41 5.79 -11.41 3.06
CA VAL A 41 5.06 -12.15 4.11
C VAL A 41 3.63 -12.45 3.68
N ALA A 42 2.92 -11.47 3.10
CA ALA A 42 1.57 -11.66 2.59
C ALA A 42 1.53 -12.74 1.49
N ALA A 43 2.44 -12.65 0.52
CA ALA A 43 2.54 -13.64 -0.56
C ALA A 43 2.80 -15.04 -0.04
N LYS A 44 3.75 -15.21 0.89
CA LYS A 44 4.00 -16.50 1.52
C LYS A 44 2.76 -17.04 2.23
N SER A 45 2.04 -16.20 2.97
CA SER A 45 0.82 -16.61 3.69
C SER A 45 -0.32 -17.04 2.77
N MET A 46 -0.33 -16.52 1.54
CA MET A 46 -1.35 -16.78 0.53
C MET A 46 -0.90 -17.76 -0.56
N ASN A 47 0.30 -18.34 -0.41
CA ASN A 47 0.92 -19.22 -1.40
C ASN A 47 0.97 -18.58 -2.81
N LEU A 48 1.46 -17.34 -2.87
CA LEU A 48 1.71 -16.60 -4.10
C LEU A 48 3.21 -16.63 -4.41
N ASP A 49 3.55 -16.92 -5.67
CA ASP A 49 4.92 -16.77 -6.14
C ASP A 49 5.11 -15.35 -6.66
N LEU A 50 6.12 -14.65 -6.13
CA LEU A 50 6.43 -13.28 -6.53
C LEU A 50 7.80 -13.20 -7.21
N THR A 51 7.85 -12.52 -8.34
CA THR A 51 9.09 -12.14 -9.00
C THR A 51 9.21 -10.62 -9.01
N LYS A 52 10.22 -10.08 -8.30
CA LYS A 52 10.47 -8.63 -8.32
C LYS A 52 10.94 -8.22 -9.72
N ILE A 53 10.25 -7.24 -10.30
CA ILE A 53 10.58 -6.72 -11.63
C ILE A 53 11.69 -5.67 -11.44
N VAL A 54 12.91 -6.05 -11.82
CA VAL A 54 14.08 -5.16 -11.76
C VAL A 54 14.29 -4.54 -13.13
N GLU A 55 13.77 -3.34 -13.32
CA GLU A 55 13.99 -2.57 -14.55
C GLU A 55 14.96 -1.41 -14.27
N SER A 56 16.06 -1.36 -15.02
CA SER A 56 17.01 -0.23 -14.99
C SER A 56 16.36 1.09 -15.41
N THR A 57 15.22 1.01 -16.11
CA THR A 57 14.39 2.15 -16.56
C THR A 57 13.05 2.22 -15.85
N ALA A 58 12.91 1.60 -14.67
CA ALA A 58 11.65 1.58 -13.92
C ALA A 58 11.03 2.99 -13.88
N PRO A 59 9.75 3.14 -14.25
CA PRO A 59 9.09 4.43 -14.26
C PRO A 59 9.28 5.13 -12.92
N LYS A 60 9.73 6.39 -12.96
CA LYS A 60 9.82 7.21 -11.75
C LYS A 60 8.51 7.95 -11.55
N ILE A 61 7.95 7.84 -10.37
CA ILE A 61 6.82 8.65 -9.91
C ILE A 61 7.40 9.67 -8.93
N ASP A 62 7.31 10.95 -9.29
CA ASP A 62 7.83 12.06 -8.49
C ASP A 62 9.31 11.89 -8.11
N GLY A 63 10.13 11.40 -9.05
CA GLY A 63 11.56 11.17 -8.87
C GLY A 63 11.94 9.87 -8.16
N ASN A 64 10.97 9.15 -7.58
CA ASN A 64 11.19 7.89 -6.88
C ASN A 64 10.81 6.69 -7.77
N PRO A 65 11.57 5.57 -7.76
CA PRO A 65 11.23 4.40 -8.56
C PRO A 65 9.84 3.83 -8.22
N LEU A 66 9.12 3.37 -9.23
CA LEU A 66 8.02 2.43 -9.07
C LEU A 66 8.60 1.03 -8.89
N ILE A 67 8.30 0.38 -7.76
CA ILE A 67 8.72 -0.98 -7.48
C ILE A 67 7.56 -1.91 -7.82
N MET A 68 7.83 -2.95 -8.60
CA MET A 68 6.82 -3.88 -9.09
C MET A 68 7.21 -5.32 -8.83
N TRP A 69 6.20 -6.15 -8.60
CA TRP A 69 6.31 -7.59 -8.44
C TRP A 69 5.29 -8.26 -9.35
N ALA A 70 5.76 -9.12 -10.24
CA ALA A 70 4.92 -10.04 -10.98
C ALA A 70 4.37 -11.10 -10.03
N VAL A 71 3.07 -11.40 -10.14
CA VAL A 71 2.39 -12.41 -9.31
C VAL A 71 2.05 -13.62 -10.16
N THR A 72 2.52 -14.79 -9.73
CA THR A 72 2.11 -16.08 -10.27
C THR A 72 1.26 -16.80 -9.23
N ALA A 73 -0.01 -16.99 -9.56
CA ALA A 73 -1.01 -17.68 -8.74
C ALA A 73 -2.15 -18.17 -9.66
N PRO A 74 -1.99 -19.32 -10.33
CA PRO A 74 -2.96 -19.82 -11.31
C PRO A 74 -4.37 -20.00 -10.74
N GLN A 75 -4.49 -20.33 -9.45
CA GLN A 75 -5.76 -20.44 -8.74
C GLN A 75 -6.57 -19.12 -8.70
N PHE A 76 -5.89 -17.99 -8.93
CA PHE A 76 -6.47 -16.65 -9.00
C PHE A 76 -6.35 -16.03 -10.39
N GLY A 77 -6.07 -16.85 -11.42
CA GLY A 77 -5.92 -16.38 -12.79
C GLY A 77 -4.72 -15.44 -12.98
N CYS A 78 -3.66 -15.59 -12.19
CA CYS A 78 -2.42 -14.85 -12.31
C CYS A 78 -1.30 -15.74 -12.86
N ASP A 79 -0.69 -15.35 -13.98
CA ASP A 79 0.32 -16.15 -14.69
C ASP A 79 1.74 -15.52 -14.69
N GLY A 80 1.93 -14.45 -13.93
CA GLY A 80 3.19 -13.69 -13.89
C GLY A 80 3.28 -12.56 -14.92
N SER A 81 2.38 -12.49 -15.91
CA SER A 81 2.34 -11.42 -16.92
C SER A 81 1.16 -10.46 -16.73
N ASN A 82 0.06 -10.96 -16.16
CA ASN A 82 -1.21 -10.24 -16.07
C ASN A 82 -1.54 -9.70 -14.67
N CYS A 83 -0.76 -10.05 -13.64
CA CYS A 83 -0.95 -9.61 -12.27
C CYS A 83 0.30 -8.94 -11.72
N VAL A 84 0.14 -7.72 -11.18
CA VAL A 84 1.24 -6.92 -10.65
C VAL A 84 0.86 -6.33 -9.29
N ILE A 85 1.76 -6.48 -8.32
CA ILE A 85 1.79 -5.64 -7.12
C ILE A 85 2.77 -4.51 -7.39
N ALA A 86 2.32 -3.26 -7.27
CA ALA A 86 3.14 -2.09 -7.54
C ALA A 86 3.06 -1.12 -6.36
N TYR A 87 4.20 -0.55 -5.97
CA TYR A 87 4.24 0.48 -4.96
C TYR A 87 5.29 1.54 -5.25
N ASN A 88 5.03 2.72 -4.71
CA ASN A 88 5.96 3.85 -4.74
C ASN A 88 5.92 4.52 -3.37
N VAL A 89 7.10 4.93 -2.91
CA VAL A 89 7.29 5.68 -1.67
C VAL A 89 7.74 7.08 -2.05
N THR A 90 7.14 8.09 -1.44
CA THR A 90 7.60 9.48 -1.51
C THR A 90 8.62 9.73 -0.41
N MET A 91 9.51 10.71 -0.60
CA MET A 91 10.42 11.13 0.46
C MET A 91 9.63 11.45 1.75
N PRO A 92 9.90 10.77 2.88
CA PRO A 92 9.21 11.02 4.14
C PRO A 92 9.54 12.40 4.70
N ASN A 93 8.57 13.07 5.30
CA ASN A 93 8.79 14.38 5.93
C ASN A 93 8.83 14.25 7.46
N PRO A 94 9.69 15.01 8.16
CA PRO A 94 9.58 15.15 9.61
C PRO A 94 8.18 15.65 9.99
N TRP A 95 7.53 14.98 10.93
CA TRP A 95 6.15 15.29 11.34
C TRP A 95 5.84 14.77 12.75
N LYS A 96 4.67 15.11 13.28
CA LYS A 96 4.14 14.52 14.52
C LYS A 96 3.15 13.40 14.23
N THR A 97 3.33 12.26 14.87
CA THR A 97 2.38 11.14 14.81
C THR A 97 0.99 11.62 15.26
N PRO A 98 -0.08 11.43 14.48
CA PRO A 98 -1.43 11.82 14.91
C PRO A 98 -1.86 11.07 16.17
N ALA A 99 -2.70 11.70 16.99
CA ALA A 99 -3.15 11.12 18.27
C ALA A 99 -3.89 9.78 18.13
N PHE A 100 -4.48 9.51 16.97
CA PHE A 100 -5.18 8.24 16.69
C PHE A 100 -4.25 7.11 16.21
N VAL A 101 -2.95 7.36 16.08
CA VAL A 101 -1.96 6.37 15.61
C VAL A 101 -1.03 5.99 16.75
N GLY A 102 -1.11 4.73 17.21
CA GLY A 102 -0.23 4.17 18.24
C GLY A 102 -0.14 5.06 19.48
N SER A 103 1.09 5.43 19.86
CA SER A 103 1.35 6.26 21.05
C SER A 103 1.18 7.78 20.86
N GLY A 104 0.81 8.27 19.66
CA GLY A 104 0.43 9.67 19.38
C GLY A 104 1.46 10.77 19.73
N ASN A 105 1.46 11.90 19.03
CA ASN A 105 2.28 13.10 19.30
C ASN A 105 3.82 12.90 19.38
N ILE A 106 4.34 11.74 19.00
CA ILE A 106 5.77 11.45 18.93
C ILE A 106 6.32 11.94 17.58
N ASP A 107 7.56 12.43 17.59
CA ASP A 107 8.29 12.77 16.36
C ASP A 107 8.39 11.57 15.42
N SER A 108 8.19 11.83 14.13
CA SER A 108 8.08 10.80 13.10
C SER A 108 8.56 11.29 11.75
N PHE A 109 8.78 10.34 10.84
CA PHE A 109 8.90 10.56 9.41
C PHE A 109 7.63 10.07 8.74
N ASN A 110 6.80 10.97 8.22
CA ASN A 110 5.50 10.61 7.67
C ASN A 110 5.50 10.38 6.15
N LEU A 111 4.66 9.43 5.73
CA LEU A 111 4.19 9.33 4.34
C LEU A 111 2.87 10.09 4.24
N ALA A 112 2.95 11.36 3.84
CA ALA A 112 1.78 12.22 3.70
C ALA A 112 0.95 11.84 2.47
N ALA A 113 -0.38 11.95 2.60
CA ALA A 113 -1.32 11.72 1.49
C ALA A 113 -2.07 12.99 1.06
N ASN A 114 -1.75 14.17 1.61
CA ASN A 114 -2.48 15.42 1.32
C ASN A 114 -2.20 16.04 -0.05
N SER A 115 -1.16 15.60 -0.77
CA SER A 115 -0.88 16.05 -2.14
C SER A 115 -1.75 15.30 -3.16
N THR A 116 -2.26 15.97 -4.20
CA THR A 116 -2.99 15.29 -5.29
C THR A 116 -2.08 14.42 -6.16
N THR A 117 -0.79 14.74 -6.25
CA THR A 117 0.17 14.07 -7.14
C THR A 117 1.29 13.34 -6.41
N LYS A 118 1.81 13.90 -5.31
CA LYS A 118 2.97 13.39 -4.58
C LYS A 118 2.56 12.58 -3.34
N TYR A 119 2.39 11.28 -3.51
CA TYR A 119 1.96 10.40 -2.43
C TYR A 119 2.47 8.97 -2.60
N SER A 120 2.65 8.31 -1.47
CA SER A 120 2.98 6.89 -1.43
C SER A 120 1.75 6.04 -1.69
N ARG A 121 1.94 4.92 -2.38
CA ARG A 121 0.85 4.01 -2.76
C ARG A 121 1.36 2.58 -2.82
N LEU A 122 0.49 1.62 -2.49
CA LEU A 122 0.67 0.19 -2.73
C LEU A 122 -0.62 -0.31 -3.36
N ILE A 123 -0.53 -0.87 -4.56
CA ILE A 123 -1.68 -1.32 -5.34
C ILE A 123 -1.43 -2.70 -5.94
N PHE A 124 -2.51 -3.42 -6.17
CA PHE A 124 -2.58 -4.63 -6.97
C PHE A 124 -3.37 -4.33 -8.25
N SER A 125 -2.91 -4.87 -9.37
CA SER A 125 -3.60 -4.82 -10.66
C SER A 125 -3.64 -6.22 -11.28
N GLN A 126 -4.78 -6.57 -11.86
CA GLN A 126 -4.98 -7.79 -12.65
C GLN A 126 -5.60 -7.40 -13.99
N VAL A 127 -4.94 -7.75 -15.08
CA VAL A 127 -5.40 -7.56 -16.46
C VAL A 127 -6.27 -8.77 -16.85
N SER A 128 -7.53 -8.72 -16.43
CA SER A 128 -8.56 -9.72 -16.73
C SER A 128 -9.95 -9.09 -16.50
N ASP A 129 -10.95 -9.49 -17.28
CA ASP A 129 -12.36 -9.13 -17.05
C ASP A 129 -12.93 -9.87 -15.82
N VAL A 130 -12.37 -11.03 -15.49
CA VAL A 130 -12.72 -11.79 -14.28
C VAL A 130 -11.70 -11.45 -13.19
N LYS A 131 -12.12 -10.69 -12.19
CA LYS A 131 -11.33 -10.37 -11.00
C LYS A 131 -11.49 -11.47 -9.95
N SER A 132 -10.62 -12.49 -10.00
CA SER A 132 -10.63 -13.61 -9.06
C SER A 132 -9.55 -13.53 -7.98
N PHE A 133 -8.63 -12.57 -8.08
CA PHE A 133 -7.61 -12.37 -7.04
C PHE A 133 -8.25 -11.85 -5.73
N PRO A 134 -7.96 -12.48 -4.57
CA PRO A 134 -8.53 -12.10 -3.28
C PRO A 134 -7.84 -10.84 -2.73
N MET A 135 -8.17 -9.68 -3.28
CA MET A 135 -7.55 -8.39 -2.92
C MET A 135 -7.72 -8.07 -1.43
N ASP A 136 -8.90 -8.34 -0.87
CA ASP A 136 -9.19 -8.11 0.55
C ASP A 136 -8.25 -8.91 1.46
N ASP A 137 -8.10 -10.22 1.22
CA ASP A 137 -7.17 -11.08 1.97
C ASP A 137 -5.71 -10.66 1.79
N PHE A 138 -5.33 -10.21 0.58
CA PHE A 138 -4.00 -9.69 0.31
C PHE A 138 -3.68 -8.44 1.13
N TYR A 139 -4.57 -7.45 1.14
CA TYR A 139 -4.32 -6.22 1.90
C TYR A 139 -4.46 -6.42 3.42
N LYS A 140 -5.33 -7.34 3.88
CA LYS A 140 -5.31 -7.80 5.28
C LYS A 140 -3.97 -8.44 5.63
N SER A 141 -3.49 -9.39 4.83
CA SER A 141 -2.22 -10.08 5.10
C SER A 141 -1.03 -9.12 5.08
N THR A 142 -1.01 -8.20 4.12
CA THR A 142 0.03 -7.16 4.01
C THR A 142 -0.01 -6.20 5.20
N SER A 143 -1.18 -5.65 5.54
CA SER A 143 -1.32 -4.72 6.67
C SER A 143 -1.04 -5.37 8.04
N ARG A 144 -1.22 -6.68 8.18
CA ARG A 144 -0.81 -7.43 9.37
C ARG A 144 0.71 -7.41 9.56
N ALA A 145 1.45 -7.51 8.47
CA ALA A 145 2.92 -7.50 8.47
C ALA A 145 3.49 -6.07 8.56
N LEU A 146 2.68 -5.03 8.32
CA LEU A 146 3.08 -3.65 8.50
C LEU A 146 3.09 -3.23 9.99
N PRO A 147 3.91 -2.23 10.35
CA PRO A 147 3.86 -1.61 11.68
C PRO A 147 2.50 -1.00 11.99
N GLU A 148 2.17 -0.83 13.28
CA GLU A 148 0.88 -0.23 13.72
C GLU A 148 0.70 1.22 13.30
N TRP A 149 1.79 1.89 12.96
CA TRP A 149 1.78 3.26 12.48
C TRP A 149 1.68 3.37 10.96
N ALA A 150 1.26 2.32 10.26
CA ALA A 150 1.07 2.31 8.81
C ALA A 150 -0.32 1.79 8.42
N VAL A 151 -0.96 2.47 7.48
CA VAL A 151 -2.31 2.16 6.99
C VAL A 151 -2.38 2.23 5.47
N ILE A 152 -3.17 1.33 4.88
CA ILE A 152 -3.43 1.32 3.44
C ILE A 152 -4.88 1.74 3.20
N TYR A 153 -5.07 2.87 2.52
CA TYR A 153 -6.38 3.41 2.18
C TYR A 153 -6.73 3.10 0.73
N PHE A 154 -7.99 2.73 0.50
CA PHE A 154 -8.60 2.67 -0.82
C PHE A 154 -9.90 3.46 -0.89
N PRO A 155 -10.14 4.22 -1.98
CA PRO A 155 -11.41 4.86 -2.22
C PRO A 155 -12.48 3.82 -2.62
N PRO A 156 -13.76 4.22 -2.69
CA PRO A 156 -14.81 3.38 -3.24
C PRO A 156 -14.45 2.77 -4.58
N ASN A 157 -15.00 1.58 -4.84
CA ASN A 157 -14.91 0.84 -6.10
C ASN A 157 -13.49 0.42 -6.52
N SER A 158 -12.51 0.46 -5.62
CA SER A 158 -11.11 0.12 -5.92
C SER A 158 -10.66 -1.26 -5.44
N VAL A 159 -11.31 -1.80 -4.40
CA VAL A 159 -11.05 -3.14 -3.88
C VAL A 159 -12.19 -4.05 -4.30
N PHE A 160 -11.84 -5.24 -4.78
CA PHE A 160 -12.78 -6.30 -5.13
C PHE A 160 -12.80 -7.36 -4.01
N GLN A 161 -14.01 -7.71 -3.58
CA GLN A 161 -14.27 -8.76 -2.60
C GLN A 161 -15.45 -9.58 -3.12
N ASP A 162 -15.32 -10.91 -3.14
CA ASP A 162 -16.32 -11.83 -3.68
C ASP A 162 -16.78 -11.46 -5.11
N GLY A 163 -15.82 -11.03 -5.95
CA GLY A 163 -16.05 -10.62 -7.34
C GLY A 163 -16.75 -9.26 -7.52
N LYS A 164 -17.04 -8.53 -6.44
CA LYS A 164 -17.70 -7.21 -6.49
C LYS A 164 -16.79 -6.12 -5.96
N ALA A 165 -16.86 -4.96 -6.61
CA ALA A 165 -16.20 -3.77 -6.11
C ALA A 165 -16.93 -3.25 -4.85
N LEU A 166 -16.18 -2.94 -3.80
CA LEU A 166 -16.74 -2.39 -2.57
C LEU A 166 -17.22 -0.95 -2.80
N PRO A 167 -18.49 -0.59 -2.49
CA PRO A 167 -19.04 0.72 -2.83
C PRO A 167 -18.64 1.84 -1.86
N TYR A 168 -17.76 1.56 -0.90
CA TYR A 168 -17.35 2.47 0.17
C TYR A 168 -15.81 2.46 0.32
N PRO A 169 -15.21 3.51 0.91
CA PRO A 169 -13.78 3.51 1.17
C PRO A 169 -13.44 2.49 2.27
N VAL A 170 -12.23 1.94 2.18
CA VAL A 170 -11.71 0.96 3.15
C VAL A 170 -10.31 1.34 3.60
N ILE A 171 -10.01 1.06 4.86
CA ILE A 171 -8.66 1.11 5.43
C ILE A 171 -8.24 -0.29 5.83
N TYR A 172 -7.01 -0.65 5.50
CA TYR A 172 -6.37 -1.84 6.05
C TYR A 172 -5.35 -1.45 7.10
N GLU A 173 -5.52 -1.99 8.30
CA GLU A 173 -4.67 -1.76 9.46
C GLU A 173 -4.57 -3.06 10.25
N LYS A 174 -3.34 -3.51 10.54
CA LYS A 174 -3.09 -4.71 11.37
C LYS A 174 -3.88 -5.96 10.99
N GLY A 175 -4.14 -6.15 9.70
CA GLY A 175 -4.89 -7.30 9.19
C GLY A 175 -6.39 -7.21 9.36
N GLN A 176 -6.91 -6.04 9.70
CA GLN A 176 -8.32 -5.72 9.70
C GLN A 176 -8.65 -4.83 8.51
N GLN A 177 -9.84 -5.02 7.96
CA GLN A 177 -10.47 -4.12 7.01
C GLN A 177 -11.45 -3.26 7.80
N LEU A 178 -11.07 -2.00 7.99
CA LEU A 178 -11.87 -1.00 8.68
C LEU A 178 -12.77 -0.29 7.69
N LEU A 179 -14.03 -0.15 8.06
CA LEU A 179 -15.07 0.49 7.25
C LEU A 179 -15.31 1.91 7.76
N PHE A 180 -15.27 2.89 6.86
CA PHE A 180 -15.93 4.16 7.13
C PHE A 180 -17.44 3.94 6.96
N ARG A 181 -18.13 3.57 8.04
CA ARG A 181 -19.59 3.62 8.01
C ARG A 181 -20.00 5.09 7.88
N LYS A 182 -20.93 5.36 6.97
CA LYS A 182 -21.70 6.61 6.97
C LYS A 182 -22.31 6.75 8.37
N ALA A 183 -22.20 7.93 9.00
CA ALA A 183 -22.98 8.19 10.21
C ALA A 183 -24.45 7.88 9.89
N GLN A 184 -25.07 7.04 10.73
CA GLN A 184 -26.50 6.73 10.63
C GLN A 184 -27.32 7.97 10.97
#